data_AF-A0A959YVU6-F1
#
_entry.id   AF-A0A959YVU6-F1
#
_cell.length_a   1.000
_cell.length_b   1.000
_cell.length_c   1.000
_cell.angle_alpha   90.00
_cell.angle_beta   90.00
_cell.angle_gamma   90.00
#
_symmetry.space_group_name_H-M   'P 1'
#
loop_
_entity.id
_entity.type
_entity.pdbx_description
1 polymer ?
#
loop_
_entity_poly.entity_id
_entity_poly.type
_entity_poly.pdbx_seq_one_letter_code
_entity_poly.pdbx_strand_id
1 'polypeptide(L)'
;YCVGMGTDQHRRVRIAIGPAFNWHSPEPGSMRAFLLSTSLLLGTLLPASHEALLLLLEAGAVDVEARGLGGHQGECLQVTVANRTARPITTSIPVGWVFPSSEAPVQDLIVVREEMVALTPGGSRLVTCRAFCCEAPNHSPDPGATYRTGAPGTDELQRVARAIAAGRYPDHLAQHAIWVVSDGHDLAGMGALDGTVDDTLRHALARITGLPPPTYTVRFADDPHRACSGRPEAIQRDLRVDLPSGGLVTLVVVDREGRIVRTLLAREVFAPGDHRIPVELDVLDWPPGRYALHLHTSAEPGVHRMPFAL
;
A
#
# COMPACT_ATOMS: atom_id res chain seq x y z
N TYR A 1 -4.33 0.56 -13.44
CA TYR A 1 -3.45 0.51 -12.27
C TYR A 1 -2.04 0.41 -12.78
N CYS A 2 -1.12 1.19 -12.22
CA CYS A 2 0.30 0.88 -12.41
C CYS A 2 0.61 -0.35 -11.59
N VAL A 3 0.87 -1.49 -12.23
CA VAL A 3 1.87 -2.53 -11.90
C VAL A 3 1.73 -3.63 -12.94
N GLY A 4 2.76 -3.82 -13.77
CA GLY A 4 2.90 -4.96 -14.67
C GLY A 4 4.36 -5.23 -15.05
N MET A 5 5.03 -6.12 -14.30
CA MET A 5 5.91 -7.18 -14.84
C MET A 5 5.97 -8.37 -13.86
N GLY A 6 5.29 -9.46 -14.21
CA GLY A 6 5.36 -10.75 -13.52
C GLY A 6 6.73 -11.42 -13.69
N THR A 7 7.17 -12.25 -12.75
CA THR A 7 6.79 -13.66 -12.70
C THR A 7 6.55 -14.15 -11.27
N ASP A 8 5.32 -14.58 -11.00
CA ASP A 8 4.90 -15.23 -9.76
C ASP A 8 5.33 -16.72 -9.79
N GLN A 9 6.33 -17.09 -8.99
CA GLN A 9 6.60 -18.51 -8.69
C GLN A 9 5.81 -18.92 -7.45
N HIS A 10 4.57 -19.36 -7.68
CA HIS A 10 3.83 -20.15 -6.70
C HIS A 10 4.57 -21.45 -6.34
N ARG A 11 5.26 -21.49 -5.20
CA ARG A 11 5.57 -22.76 -4.52
C ARG A 11 4.52 -23.04 -3.45
N ARG A 12 3.61 -23.95 -3.78
CA ARG A 12 2.73 -24.64 -2.82
C ARG A 12 3.58 -25.49 -1.87
N VAL A 13 3.73 -25.06 -0.62
CA VAL A 13 4.25 -25.92 0.46
C VAL A 13 3.11 -26.79 0.98
N ARG A 14 3.19 -28.10 0.72
CA ARG A 14 2.34 -29.12 1.37
C ARG A 14 2.87 -29.36 2.78
N ILE A 15 2.08 -29.01 3.79
CA ILE A 15 2.34 -29.39 5.18
C ILE A 15 1.82 -30.83 5.37
N ALA A 16 2.72 -31.77 5.63
CA ALA A 16 2.39 -33.13 6.02
C ALA A 16 2.10 -33.18 7.52
N ILE A 17 0.92 -33.65 7.88
CA ILE A 17 0.46 -33.85 9.26
C ILE A 17 0.99 -35.21 9.72
N GLY A 18 1.91 -35.21 10.70
CA GLY A 18 2.39 -36.42 11.38
C GLY A 18 1.41 -36.87 12.48
N PRO A 19 1.38 -38.18 12.84
CA PRO A 19 0.38 -38.73 13.72
C PRO A 19 0.64 -38.48 15.21
N ALA A 20 -0.46 -38.50 15.97
CA ALA A 20 -0.57 -38.25 17.39
C ALA A 20 0.31 -39.18 18.26
N PHE A 21 0.99 -38.57 19.23
CA PHE A 21 1.78 -39.26 20.24
C PHE A 21 0.90 -39.55 21.47
N ASN A 22 0.75 -40.83 21.82
CA ASN A 22 -0.05 -41.31 22.95
C ASN A 22 0.67 -41.06 24.28
N TRP A 23 -0.02 -40.38 25.20
CA TRP A 23 0.41 -40.14 26.58
C TRP A 23 0.03 -41.34 27.45
N HIS A 24 1.02 -42.05 28.01
CA HIS A 24 0.84 -43.01 29.10
C HIS A 24 1.26 -42.35 30.41
N SER A 25 0.34 -42.22 31.36
CA SER A 25 0.62 -41.79 32.73
C SER A 25 1.20 -42.95 33.55
N PRO A 26 2.30 -42.77 34.29
CA PRO A 26 2.65 -43.67 35.37
C PRO A 26 2.12 -43.18 36.74
N GLU A 27 1.76 -44.17 37.57
CA GLU A 27 1.23 -44.08 38.93
C GLU A 27 2.21 -43.49 39.98
N PRO A 28 1.72 -43.04 41.16
CA PRO A 28 2.53 -42.32 42.13
C PRO A 28 3.28 -43.27 43.08
N GLY A 29 4.61 -43.11 43.15
CA GLY A 29 5.47 -43.84 44.08
C GLY A 29 6.37 -42.92 44.90
N SER A 30 6.18 -42.97 46.23
CA SER A 30 7.19 -42.80 47.28
C SER A 30 8.08 -41.54 47.25
N MET A 31 7.69 -40.54 48.03
CA MET A 31 8.47 -39.34 48.32
C MET A 31 9.40 -39.58 49.53
N ARG A 32 10.71 -39.62 49.31
CA ARG A 32 11.75 -39.48 50.35
C ARG A 32 12.54 -38.20 50.10
N ALA A 33 12.79 -37.48 51.19
CA ALA A 33 13.32 -36.13 51.25
C ALA A 33 14.76 -35.98 50.73
N PHE A 34 14.99 -34.88 50.00
CA PHE A 34 16.29 -34.20 49.93
C PHE A 34 16.02 -32.68 49.87
N LEU A 35 16.35 -31.97 50.96
CA LEU A 35 16.33 -30.51 51.04
C LEU A 35 17.58 -29.98 50.32
N LEU A 36 17.47 -29.73 49.01
CA LEU A 36 18.42 -28.91 48.27
C LEU A 36 17.96 -27.45 48.39
N SER A 37 18.75 -26.66 49.14
CA SER A 37 18.65 -25.21 49.18
C SER A 37 18.96 -24.65 47.78
N THR A 38 17.93 -24.54 46.96
CA THR A 38 17.95 -23.79 45.71
C THR A 38 17.65 -22.34 46.08
N SER A 39 18.69 -21.53 46.20
CA SER A 39 18.57 -20.08 46.19
C SER A 39 18.03 -19.66 44.83
N LEU A 40 16.70 -19.68 44.70
CA LEU A 40 15.98 -19.10 43.59
C LEU A 40 16.20 -17.58 43.69
N LEU A 41 17.24 -17.09 43.01
CA LEU A 41 17.34 -15.69 42.63
C LEU A 41 16.16 -15.43 41.70
N LEU A 42 15.01 -15.11 42.30
CA LEU A 42 13.84 -14.58 41.63
C LEU A 42 14.21 -13.16 41.19
N GLY A 43 15.08 -13.06 40.18
CA GLY A 43 15.35 -11.83 39.48
C GLY A 43 14.03 -11.36 38.90
N THR A 44 13.49 -10.29 39.46
CA THR A 44 12.35 -9.59 38.88
C THR A 44 12.79 -9.11 37.50
N LEU A 45 12.46 -9.89 36.47
CA LEU A 45 12.49 -9.46 35.08
C LEU A 45 11.45 -8.35 34.96
N LEU A 46 11.83 -7.13 35.31
CA LEU A 46 11.09 -5.95 34.92
C LEU A 46 10.95 -6.03 33.39
N PRO A 47 9.72 -5.98 32.84
CA PRO A 47 9.55 -5.96 31.40
C PRO A 47 10.34 -4.75 30.89
N ALA A 48 11.29 -4.99 29.98
CA ALA A 48 12.05 -3.92 29.37
C ALA A 48 11.05 -2.96 28.71
N SER A 49 11.02 -1.72 29.19
CA SER A 49 10.18 -0.67 28.62
C SER A 49 10.51 -0.49 27.15
N HIS A 50 9.48 -0.33 26.32
CA HIS A 50 9.67 -0.04 24.90
C HIS A 50 10.40 1.30 24.75
N GLU A 51 11.49 1.30 23.98
CA GLU A 51 12.30 2.48 23.68
C GLU A 51 12.20 2.79 22.18
N ALA A 52 12.05 4.08 21.83
CA ALA A 52 11.94 4.52 20.46
C ALA A 52 13.25 4.29 19.68
N LEU A 53 13.15 3.71 18.48
CA LEU A 53 14.30 3.37 17.65
C LEU A 53 15.20 4.57 17.36
N LEU A 54 14.63 5.74 17.08
CA LEU A 54 15.38 6.96 16.80
C LEU A 54 16.32 7.34 17.94
N LEU A 55 15.83 7.32 19.19
CA LEU A 55 16.64 7.65 20.37
C LEU A 55 17.77 6.64 20.59
N LEU A 56 17.49 5.35 20.33
CA LEU A 56 18.49 4.30 20.45
C LEU A 56 19.60 4.43 19.39
N LEU A 57 19.24 4.83 18.16
CA LEU A 57 20.19 5.10 17.09
C LEU A 57 21.05 6.33 17.40
N GLU A 58 20.44 7.44 17.84
CA GLU A 58 21.15 8.67 18.23
C GLU A 58 22.13 8.45 19.39
N ALA A 59 21.78 7.56 20.33
CA ALA A 59 22.64 7.18 21.44
C ALA A 59 23.72 6.14 21.08
N GLY A 60 23.72 5.60 19.86
CA GLY A 60 24.59 4.48 19.46
C GLY A 60 24.32 3.19 20.24
N ALA A 61 23.12 3.06 20.83
CA ALA A 61 22.71 1.90 21.61
C ALA A 61 22.29 0.72 20.72
N VAL A 62 21.88 1.00 19.49
CA VAL A 62 21.56 0.00 18.47
C VAL A 62 22.17 0.38 17.13
N ASP A 63 22.48 -0.63 16.33
CA ASP A 63 22.80 -0.48 14.90
C ASP A 63 21.73 -1.14 14.05
N VAL A 64 21.47 -0.59 12.87
CA VAL A 64 20.50 -1.10 11.90
C VAL A 64 21.15 -1.27 10.54
N GLU A 65 21.04 -2.48 10.00
CA GLU A 65 21.40 -2.83 8.62
C GLU A 65 20.16 -3.30 7.87
N ALA A 66 19.94 -2.81 6.65
CA ALA A 66 18.76 -3.13 5.86
C ALA A 66 19.12 -3.60 4.44
N ARG A 67 18.42 -4.64 3.97
CA ARG A 67 18.61 -5.26 2.66
C ARG A 67 17.28 -5.54 1.96
N GLY A 68 17.20 -5.20 0.68
CA GLY A 68 16.07 -5.55 -0.17
C GLY A 68 16.00 -7.06 -0.42
N LEU A 69 14.79 -7.60 -0.47
CA LEU A 69 14.52 -9.00 -0.83
C LEU A 69 14.15 -9.16 -2.31
N GLY A 70 14.16 -8.07 -3.07
CA GLY A 70 13.63 -8.00 -4.42
C GLY A 70 12.17 -7.56 -4.45
N GLY A 71 11.68 -7.23 -5.65
CA GLY A 71 10.31 -6.77 -5.86
C GLY A 71 10.12 -5.30 -5.47
N HIS A 72 8.88 -4.82 -5.55
CA HIS A 72 8.56 -3.40 -5.33
C HIS A 72 7.60 -3.15 -4.17
N GLN A 73 7.03 -4.18 -3.53
CA GLN A 73 5.99 -4.01 -2.52
C GLN A 73 5.83 -5.25 -1.64
N GLY A 74 5.20 -5.09 -0.48
CA GLY A 74 4.88 -6.19 0.43
C GLY A 74 6.03 -6.50 1.40
N GLU A 75 6.26 -7.77 1.72
CA GLU A 75 7.35 -8.22 2.60
C GLU A 75 8.71 -8.21 1.87
N CYS A 76 9.17 -7.03 1.44
CA CYS A 76 10.29 -6.86 0.52
C CYS A 76 11.57 -6.30 1.17
N LEU A 77 11.57 -6.05 2.48
CA LEU A 77 12.71 -5.47 3.20
C LEU A 77 13.08 -6.34 4.40
N GLN A 78 14.37 -6.67 4.52
CA GLN A 78 14.92 -7.37 5.67
C GLN A 78 15.80 -6.42 6.49
N VAL A 79 15.54 -6.35 7.79
CA VAL A 79 16.22 -5.42 8.71
C VAL A 79 16.86 -6.21 9.84
N THR A 80 18.16 -6.02 10.04
CA THR A 80 18.90 -6.51 11.20
C THR A 80 19.07 -5.36 12.19
N VAL A 81 18.60 -5.55 13.42
CA VAL A 81 18.83 -4.62 14.53
C VAL A 81 19.77 -5.28 15.52
N ALA A 82 20.88 -4.63 15.85
CA ALA A 82 21.89 -5.13 16.78
C ALA A 82 21.97 -4.23 18.02
N ASN A 83 21.90 -4.82 19.21
CA ASN A 83 22.07 -4.14 20.49
C ASN A 83 23.55 -3.98 20.82
N ARG A 84 24.01 -2.75 21.04
CA ARG A 84 25.40 -2.41 21.39
C ARG A 84 25.62 -2.24 22.90
N THR A 85 24.58 -2.47 23.70
CA THR A 85 24.61 -2.29 25.16
C THR A 85 24.68 -3.63 25.90
N ALA A 86 25.00 -3.54 27.21
CA ALA A 86 25.00 -4.68 28.12
C ALA A 86 23.62 -4.98 28.75
N ARG A 87 22.56 -4.24 28.37
CA ARG A 87 21.19 -4.43 28.88
C ARG A 87 20.26 -4.91 27.78
N PRO A 88 19.17 -5.63 28.09
CA PRO A 88 18.15 -5.94 27.09
C PRO A 88 17.47 -4.65 26.61
N ILE A 89 17.06 -4.65 25.34
CA ILE A 89 16.35 -3.54 24.69
C ILE A 89 15.10 -4.10 24.01
N THR A 90 13.97 -3.41 24.18
CA THR A 90 12.75 -3.65 23.41
C THR A 90 12.45 -2.40 22.59
N THR A 91 12.35 -2.53 21.28
CA THR A 91 12.08 -1.42 20.34
C THR A 91 11.22 -1.92 19.18
N SER A 92 11.02 -1.09 18.15
CA SER A 92 10.34 -1.48 16.91
C SER A 92 10.92 -0.76 15.70
N ILE A 93 10.72 -1.32 14.50
CA ILE A 93 10.80 -0.55 13.26
C ILE A 93 9.43 0.12 13.07
N PRO A 94 9.31 1.45 13.24
CA PRO A 94 8.01 2.10 13.30
C PRO A 94 7.38 2.26 11.90
N VAL A 95 6.05 2.35 11.87
CA VAL A 95 5.31 2.72 10.66
C VAL A 95 5.75 4.11 10.20
N GLY A 96 6.07 4.24 8.91
CA GLY A 96 6.56 5.46 8.29
C GLY A 96 8.07 5.66 8.39
N TRP A 97 8.83 4.65 8.85
CA TRP A 97 10.29 4.66 8.74
C TRP A 97 10.70 4.45 7.29
N VAL A 98 11.54 5.35 6.76
CA VAL A 98 12.08 5.29 5.41
C VAL A 98 13.52 4.81 5.47
N PHE A 99 13.84 3.81 4.67
CA PHE A 99 15.17 3.27 4.43
C PHE A 99 15.65 3.78 3.07
N PRO A 100 16.59 4.75 3.05
CA PRO A 100 17.10 5.25 1.80
C PRO A 100 18.03 4.26 1.12
N SER A 101 17.88 4.08 -0.19
CA SER A 101 18.76 3.22 -0.98
C SER A 101 20.19 3.76 -0.96
N SER A 102 21.17 2.85 -0.84
CA SER A 102 22.60 3.18 -1.00
C SER A 102 23.05 3.15 -2.46
N GLU A 103 22.17 2.71 -3.36
CA GLU A 103 22.45 2.47 -4.77
C GLU A 103 21.49 3.30 -5.61
N ALA A 104 22.01 4.21 -6.44
CA ALA A 104 21.21 4.93 -7.41
C ALA A 104 21.18 4.16 -8.74
N PRO A 105 20.03 4.07 -9.44
CA PRO A 105 18.74 4.70 -9.15
C PRO A 105 17.71 3.70 -8.58
N VAL A 106 17.99 3.07 -7.43
CA VAL A 106 17.03 2.18 -6.73
C VAL A 106 16.15 3.00 -5.78
N GLN A 107 14.86 2.66 -5.68
CA GLN A 107 13.90 3.39 -4.84
C GLN A 107 14.22 3.24 -3.33
N ASP A 108 13.91 4.26 -2.54
CA ASP A 108 13.84 4.20 -1.09
C ASP A 108 12.62 3.35 -0.66
N LEU A 109 12.70 2.73 0.52
CA LEU A 109 11.65 1.86 1.03
C LEU A 109 11.03 2.41 2.32
N ILE A 110 9.71 2.59 2.34
CA ILE A 110 8.96 3.00 3.53
C ILE A 110 8.24 1.81 4.17
N VAL A 111 8.41 1.64 5.49
CA VAL A 111 7.74 0.61 6.28
C VAL A 111 6.30 1.03 6.60
N VAL A 112 5.33 0.15 6.34
CA VAL A 112 3.90 0.43 6.60
C VAL A 112 3.27 -0.50 7.65
N ARG A 113 4.07 -1.32 8.32
CA ARG A 113 3.64 -2.12 9.47
C ARG A 113 4.73 -2.07 10.53
N GLU A 114 4.33 -1.83 11.78
CA GLU A 114 5.27 -1.84 12.90
C GLU A 114 5.81 -3.25 13.11
N GLU A 115 7.13 -3.38 13.19
CA GLU A 115 7.79 -4.65 13.50
C GLU A 115 8.47 -4.57 14.87
N MET A 116 7.94 -5.29 15.85
CA MET A 116 8.47 -5.31 17.21
C MET A 116 9.78 -6.11 17.29
N VAL A 117 10.76 -5.56 18.00
CA VAL A 117 12.10 -6.13 18.14
C VAL A 117 12.50 -6.20 19.62
N ALA A 118 12.77 -7.41 20.11
CA ALA A 118 13.36 -7.64 21.43
C ALA A 118 14.78 -8.15 21.27
N LEU A 119 15.73 -7.48 21.93
CA LEU A 119 17.17 -7.74 21.83
C LEU A 119 17.75 -8.09 23.20
N THR A 120 18.47 -9.20 23.26
CA THR A 120 19.33 -9.51 24.40
C THR A 120 20.55 -8.56 24.43
N PRO A 121 21.24 -8.40 25.58
CA PRO A 121 22.53 -7.71 25.64
C PRO A 121 23.49 -8.18 24.54
N GLY A 122 24.08 -7.26 23.78
CA GLY A 122 25.01 -7.56 22.68
C GLY A 122 24.43 -8.37 21.51
N GLY A 123 23.14 -8.71 21.54
CA GLY A 123 22.49 -9.59 20.57
C GLY A 123 21.91 -8.84 19.37
N SER A 124 21.52 -9.59 18.34
CA SER A 124 20.88 -9.05 17.14
C SER A 124 19.60 -9.81 16.79
N ARG A 125 18.68 -9.13 16.10
CA ARG A 125 17.45 -9.71 15.58
C ARG A 125 17.25 -9.33 14.12
N LEU A 126 16.89 -10.33 13.32
CA LEU A 126 16.47 -10.17 11.94
C LEU A 126 14.95 -10.14 11.86
N VAL A 127 14.39 -9.14 11.22
CA VAL A 127 12.95 -9.01 10.93
C VAL A 127 12.73 -8.75 9.45
N THR A 128 11.57 -9.18 8.95
CA THR A 128 11.10 -8.83 7.61
C THR A 128 10.01 -7.78 7.78
N CYS A 129 10.17 -6.65 7.09
CA CYS A 129 9.25 -5.54 7.14
C CYS A 129 8.38 -5.53 5.89
N ARG A 130 7.09 -5.24 6.09
CA ARG A 130 6.20 -4.86 4.99
C ARG A 130 6.53 -3.42 4.56
N ALA A 131 7.13 -3.28 3.39
CA ALA A 131 7.61 -2.01 2.85
C ALA A 131 7.15 -1.77 1.41
N PHE A 132 7.20 -0.50 1.00
CA PHE A 132 6.75 -0.02 -0.29
C PHE A 132 7.75 0.99 -0.83
N CYS A 133 7.89 1.07 -2.14
CA CYS A 133 8.86 1.97 -2.76
C CYS A 133 8.37 3.42 -2.77
N CYS A 134 9.28 4.39 -2.65
CA CYS A 134 8.94 5.80 -2.54
C CYS A 134 9.05 6.58 -3.86
N GLU A 135 9.73 6.07 -4.89
CA GLU A 135 10.00 6.84 -6.12
C GLU A 135 9.61 6.06 -7.38
N ALA A 136 8.38 6.22 -7.85
CA ALA A 136 7.85 5.58 -9.03
C ALA A 136 8.77 5.55 -10.28
N PRO A 137 9.56 6.60 -10.61
CA PRO A 137 10.46 6.56 -11.77
C PRO A 137 11.72 5.70 -11.58
N ASN A 138 12.10 5.35 -10.35
CA ASN A 138 13.31 4.60 -10.04
C ASN A 138 13.13 3.08 -10.17
N HIS A 139 14.23 2.33 -10.21
CA HIS A 139 14.20 0.88 -10.29
C HIS A 139 13.75 0.25 -8.97
N SER A 140 12.92 -0.79 -9.09
CA SER A 140 12.58 -1.64 -7.95
C SER A 140 13.85 -2.25 -7.33
N PRO A 141 13.86 -2.49 -6.01
CA PRO A 141 14.95 -3.20 -5.34
C PRO A 141 15.27 -4.54 -6.00
N ASP A 142 16.55 -4.80 -6.23
CA ASP A 142 17.06 -6.16 -6.47
C ASP A 142 17.24 -6.92 -5.14
N PRO A 143 17.21 -8.27 -5.14
CA PRO A 143 17.59 -9.05 -3.98
C PRO A 143 19.02 -8.71 -3.54
N GLY A 144 19.17 -8.29 -2.28
CA GLY A 144 20.45 -7.89 -1.70
C GLY A 144 20.78 -6.41 -1.80
N ALA A 145 19.95 -5.59 -2.47
CA ALA A 145 20.12 -4.13 -2.52
C ALA A 145 20.29 -3.55 -1.12
N THR A 146 21.26 -2.64 -0.95
CA THR A 146 21.66 -2.15 0.38
C THR A 146 21.02 -0.82 0.73
N TYR A 147 20.59 -0.67 1.98
CA TYR A 147 19.90 0.52 2.47
C TYR A 147 20.61 1.12 3.68
N ARG A 148 20.55 2.44 3.79
CA ARG A 148 21.02 3.16 4.99
C ARG A 148 20.06 2.92 6.15
N THR A 149 20.53 3.14 7.37
CA THR A 149 19.80 2.94 8.66
C THR A 149 18.40 3.56 8.69
N GLY A 150 18.18 4.61 7.91
CA GLY A 150 16.87 5.23 7.73
C GLY A 150 16.52 6.24 8.82
N ALA A 151 15.33 6.83 8.68
CA ALA A 151 14.77 7.84 9.58
C ALA A 151 13.24 7.87 9.42
N PRO A 152 12.49 8.55 10.30
CA PRO A 152 11.09 8.84 10.03
C PRO A 152 10.95 9.61 8.70
N GLY A 153 9.99 9.21 7.86
CA GLY A 153 9.66 9.93 6.63
C GLY A 153 9.04 11.31 6.90
N THR A 154 8.70 12.04 5.84
CA THR A 154 7.94 13.29 5.97
C THR A 154 6.61 13.08 6.69
N ASP A 155 6.03 14.15 7.23
CA ASP A 155 4.75 14.06 7.95
C ASP A 155 3.64 13.46 7.06
N GLU A 156 3.61 13.83 5.78
CA GLU A 156 2.69 13.28 4.78
C GLU A 156 2.92 11.78 4.57
N LEU A 157 4.18 11.35 4.38
CA LEU A 157 4.55 9.96 4.17
C LEU A 157 4.20 9.09 5.39
N GLN A 158 4.44 9.60 6.59
CA GLN A 158 4.04 8.91 7.80
C GLN A 158 2.51 8.82 7.94
N ARG A 159 1.76 9.87 7.56
CA ARG A 159 0.29 9.85 7.58
C ARG A 159 -0.27 8.81 6.62
N VAL A 160 0.26 8.69 5.40
CA VAL A 160 -0.19 7.65 4.46
C VAL A 160 0.23 6.25 4.91
N ALA A 161 1.45 6.06 5.43
CA ALA A 161 1.88 4.77 5.97
C ALA A 161 0.96 4.29 7.11
N ARG A 162 0.56 5.19 8.01
CA ARG A 162 -0.43 4.90 9.07
C ARG A 162 -1.82 4.60 8.51
N ALA A 163 -2.26 5.32 7.49
CA ALA A 163 -3.54 5.05 6.84
C ALA A 163 -3.56 3.65 6.19
N ILE A 164 -2.47 3.26 5.54
CA ILE A 164 -2.27 1.92 4.98
C ILE A 164 -2.27 0.87 6.11
N ALA A 165 -1.52 1.11 7.20
CA ALA A 165 -1.41 0.19 8.34
C ALA A 165 -2.74 -0.07 9.04
N ALA A 166 -3.63 0.93 9.07
CA ALA A 166 -4.94 0.83 9.73
C ALA A 166 -5.96 -0.04 8.96
N GLY A 167 -5.71 -0.31 7.67
CA GLY A 167 -6.57 -1.12 6.84
C GLY A 167 -5.87 -2.36 6.29
N ARG A 168 -6.66 -3.23 5.64
CA ARG A 168 -6.13 -4.38 4.89
C ARG A 168 -6.29 -4.10 3.41
N TYR A 169 -5.34 -3.38 2.84
CA TYR A 169 -5.33 -3.01 1.43
C TYR A 169 -4.47 -3.97 0.61
N PRO A 170 -4.85 -4.28 -0.65
CA PRO A 170 -3.96 -4.93 -1.61
C PRO A 170 -2.64 -4.17 -1.76
N ASP A 171 -1.53 -4.89 -1.97
CA ASP A 171 -0.21 -4.26 -2.04
C ASP A 171 -0.09 -3.26 -3.20
N HIS A 172 -0.65 -3.55 -4.38
CA HIS A 172 -0.61 -2.60 -5.51
C HIS A 172 -1.32 -1.27 -5.18
N LEU A 173 -2.38 -1.32 -4.39
CA LEU A 173 -3.12 -0.13 -3.95
C LEU A 173 -2.31 0.66 -2.92
N ALA A 174 -1.69 -0.02 -1.97
CA ALA A 174 -0.80 0.58 -0.99
C ALA A 174 0.44 1.20 -1.66
N GLN A 175 1.01 0.55 -2.68
CA GLN A 175 2.14 1.08 -3.46
C GLN A 175 1.76 2.37 -4.18
N HIS A 176 0.61 2.39 -4.88
CA HIS A 176 0.14 3.60 -5.56
C HIS A 176 -0.15 4.73 -4.56
N ALA A 177 -0.66 4.41 -3.37
CA ALA A 177 -0.90 5.39 -2.31
C ALA A 177 0.38 6.09 -1.85
N ILE A 178 1.49 5.37 -1.76
CA ILE A 178 2.79 5.97 -1.45
C ILE A 178 3.19 6.95 -2.57
N TRP A 179 3.12 6.53 -3.84
CA TRP A 179 3.47 7.39 -5.00
C TRP A 179 2.59 8.63 -5.17
N VAL A 180 1.33 8.59 -4.76
CA VAL A 180 0.47 9.79 -4.71
C VAL A 180 1.09 10.86 -3.80
N VAL A 181 1.73 10.44 -2.70
CA VAL A 181 2.29 11.36 -1.69
C VAL A 181 3.75 11.70 -1.97
N SER A 182 4.57 10.74 -2.40
CA SER A 182 6.00 10.96 -2.65
C SER A 182 6.29 11.64 -4.00
N ASP A 183 5.57 11.24 -5.05
CA ASP A 183 5.84 11.65 -6.44
C ASP A 183 4.70 12.48 -7.07
N GLY A 184 3.61 12.69 -6.34
CA GLY A 184 2.44 13.43 -6.84
C GLY A 184 1.67 12.68 -7.94
N HIS A 185 1.69 11.35 -7.92
CA HIS A 185 0.89 10.55 -8.85
C HIS A 185 -0.61 10.85 -8.75
N ASP A 186 -1.33 10.65 -9.86
CA ASP A 186 -2.78 10.93 -9.89
C ASP A 186 -3.53 10.02 -8.91
N LEU A 187 -4.30 10.66 -8.03
CA LEU A 187 -5.20 10.00 -7.08
C LEU A 187 -6.26 9.16 -7.79
N ALA A 188 -6.62 9.48 -9.03
CA ALA A 188 -7.56 8.69 -9.84
C ALA A 188 -7.00 7.31 -10.21
N GLY A 189 -5.68 7.12 -10.11
CA GLY A 189 -5.01 5.84 -10.28
C GLY A 189 -5.28 4.82 -9.18
N MET A 190 -5.81 5.26 -8.04
CA MET A 190 -6.12 4.39 -6.88
C MET A 190 -7.27 3.42 -7.14
N GLY A 191 -8.06 3.60 -8.19
CA GLY A 191 -9.17 2.68 -8.46
C GLY A 191 -10.51 3.08 -7.85
N ALA A 192 -11.10 2.10 -7.16
CA ALA A 192 -12.52 1.95 -6.85
C ALA A 192 -13.29 3.25 -6.51
N LEU A 193 -14.49 3.37 -7.08
CA LEU A 193 -15.47 4.46 -6.85
C LEU A 193 -16.80 3.90 -6.34
N ASP A 194 -16.73 2.89 -5.47
CA ASP A 194 -17.87 2.05 -5.10
C ASP A 194 -18.13 2.02 -3.59
N GLY A 195 -17.43 2.84 -2.80
CA GLY A 195 -17.57 2.88 -1.34
C GLY A 195 -16.94 1.68 -0.62
N THR A 196 -16.12 0.88 -1.30
CA THR A 196 -15.36 -0.22 -0.69
C THR A 196 -14.26 0.29 0.26
N VAL A 197 -13.61 -0.63 0.98
CA VAL A 197 -12.41 -0.32 1.78
C VAL A 197 -11.36 0.40 0.93
N ASP A 198 -11.16 0.02 -0.32
CA ASP A 198 -10.18 0.66 -1.21
C ASP A 198 -10.51 2.15 -1.45
N ASP A 199 -11.81 2.48 -1.55
CA ASP A 199 -12.31 3.85 -1.64
C ASP A 199 -12.03 4.66 -0.35
N THR A 200 -12.01 4.00 0.81
CA THR A 200 -11.65 4.67 2.08
C THR A 200 -10.21 5.17 2.10
N LEU A 201 -9.25 4.44 1.51
CA LEU A 201 -7.86 4.87 1.42
C LEU A 201 -7.71 6.05 0.46
N ARG A 202 -8.42 6.02 -0.68
CA ARG A 202 -8.48 7.14 -1.62
C ARG A 202 -9.00 8.42 -0.95
N HIS A 203 -10.06 8.32 -0.15
CA HIS A 203 -10.57 9.45 0.63
C HIS A 203 -9.61 9.92 1.73
N ALA A 204 -8.85 9.00 2.35
CA ALA A 204 -7.80 9.36 3.29
C ALA A 204 -6.67 10.15 2.60
N LEU A 205 -6.23 9.70 1.43
CA LEU A 205 -5.24 10.39 0.62
C LEU A 205 -5.70 11.78 0.18
N ALA A 206 -6.94 11.92 -0.31
CA ALA A 206 -7.53 13.22 -0.64
C ALA A 206 -7.40 14.23 0.50
N ARG A 207 -7.63 13.80 1.75
CA ARG A 207 -7.46 14.65 2.94
C ARG A 207 -5.98 14.94 3.26
N ILE A 208 -5.09 13.96 3.08
CA ILE A 208 -3.65 14.11 3.35
C ILE A 208 -3.00 15.06 2.34
N THR A 209 -3.37 14.98 1.07
CA THR A 209 -2.80 15.78 -0.03
C THR A 209 -3.54 17.10 -0.25
N GLY A 210 -4.76 17.24 0.29
CA GLY A 210 -5.63 18.39 0.01
C GLY A 210 -6.26 18.37 -1.39
N LEU A 211 -6.12 17.27 -2.13
CA LEU A 211 -6.73 17.10 -3.46
C LEU A 211 -8.19 16.66 -3.33
N PRO A 212 -9.09 17.14 -4.21
CA PRO A 212 -10.45 16.63 -4.25
C PRO A 212 -10.46 15.15 -4.67
N PRO A 213 -11.32 14.29 -4.10
CA PRO A 213 -11.43 12.91 -4.54
C PRO A 213 -11.93 12.88 -5.99
N PRO A 214 -11.23 12.21 -6.91
CA PRO A 214 -11.63 12.15 -8.31
C PRO A 214 -12.98 11.46 -8.46
N THR A 215 -13.72 11.79 -9.51
CA THR A 215 -15.03 11.16 -9.79
C THR A 215 -14.92 10.12 -10.91
N TYR A 216 -13.69 9.74 -11.26
CA TYR A 216 -13.32 8.77 -12.28
C TYR A 216 -12.05 8.03 -11.81
N THR A 217 -11.80 6.89 -12.43
CA THR A 217 -10.60 6.08 -12.23
C THR A 217 -9.73 6.17 -13.48
N VAL A 218 -8.40 6.19 -13.28
CA VAL A 218 -7.41 6.10 -14.36
C VAL A 218 -6.73 4.74 -14.31
N ARG A 219 -6.70 4.04 -15.44
CA ARG A 219 -5.81 2.92 -15.68
C ARG A 219 -4.63 3.42 -16.49
N PHE A 220 -3.43 3.27 -15.97
CA PHE A 220 -2.19 3.57 -16.69
C PHE A 220 -1.74 2.38 -17.52
N ALA A 221 -1.03 2.66 -18.62
CA ALA A 221 -0.39 1.66 -19.45
C ALA A 221 0.78 1.00 -18.72
N ASP A 222 1.10 -0.23 -19.11
CA ASP A 222 2.32 -0.91 -18.64
C ASP A 222 3.59 -0.30 -19.26
N ASP A 223 4.70 -0.40 -18.53
CA ASP A 223 6.05 -0.07 -19.00
C ASP A 223 7.02 -1.14 -18.46
N PRO A 224 7.76 -1.86 -19.32
CA PRO A 224 8.65 -2.94 -18.87
C PRO A 224 9.88 -2.45 -18.11
N HIS A 225 10.18 -1.14 -18.13
CA HIS A 225 11.37 -0.56 -17.49
C HIS A 225 11.05 0.24 -16.22
N ARG A 226 9.77 0.46 -15.92
CA ARG A 226 9.32 1.30 -14.81
C ARG A 226 8.23 0.59 -14.01
N ALA A 227 8.17 0.87 -12.71
CA ALA A 227 7.09 0.34 -11.88
C ALA A 227 5.72 0.94 -12.25
N CYS A 228 5.71 2.14 -12.82
CA CYS A 228 4.54 2.85 -13.32
C CYS A 228 4.93 3.70 -14.54
N SER A 229 4.20 3.59 -15.65
CA SER A 229 4.45 4.43 -16.82
C SER A 229 4.03 5.89 -16.60
N GLY A 230 3.04 6.10 -15.73
CA GLY A 230 2.34 7.38 -15.56
C GLY A 230 1.49 7.78 -16.78
N ARG A 231 1.46 6.98 -17.85
CA ARG A 231 0.74 7.27 -19.09
C ARG A 231 -0.70 6.75 -19.00
N PRO A 232 -1.73 7.61 -18.98
CA PRO A 232 -3.13 7.15 -18.94
C PRO A 232 -3.44 6.28 -20.17
N GLU A 233 -4.02 5.12 -19.95
CA GLU A 233 -4.49 4.21 -21.00
C GLU A 233 -6.01 4.18 -21.05
N ALA A 234 -6.66 4.16 -19.88
CA ALA A 234 -8.11 4.20 -19.82
C ALA A 234 -8.66 5.08 -18.70
N ILE A 235 -9.80 5.72 -18.97
CA ILE A 235 -10.65 6.37 -17.97
C ILE A 235 -11.88 5.51 -17.73
N GLN A 236 -12.13 5.17 -16.47
CA GLN A 236 -13.27 4.36 -16.06
C GLN A 236 -14.19 5.12 -15.11
N ARG A 237 -15.50 4.98 -15.30
CA ARG A 237 -16.51 5.58 -14.42
C ARG A 237 -17.87 4.90 -14.60
N ASP A 238 -18.61 4.74 -13.52
CA ASP A 238 -20.04 4.43 -13.60
C ASP A 238 -20.89 5.70 -13.52
N LEU A 239 -21.73 5.92 -14.52
CA LEU A 239 -22.73 6.98 -14.49
C LEU A 239 -24.04 6.41 -13.98
N ARG A 240 -24.65 7.09 -13.00
CA ARG A 240 -26.01 6.79 -12.56
C ARG A 240 -26.93 7.88 -13.11
N VAL A 241 -28.01 7.47 -13.76
CA VAL A 241 -29.04 8.36 -14.28
C VAL A 241 -30.40 7.79 -13.91
N ASP A 242 -31.22 8.60 -13.27
CA ASP A 242 -32.64 8.30 -13.05
C ASP A 242 -33.44 8.88 -14.23
N LEU A 243 -34.27 8.05 -14.85
CA LEU A 243 -35.13 8.42 -15.95
C LEU A 243 -36.58 8.08 -15.58
N PRO A 244 -37.31 8.95 -14.85
CA PRO A 244 -38.64 8.63 -14.33
C PRO A 244 -39.67 8.18 -15.39
N SER A 245 -39.55 8.71 -16.62
CA SER A 245 -40.41 8.37 -17.77
C SER A 245 -39.66 7.61 -18.87
N GLY A 246 -38.41 7.22 -18.65
CA GLY A 246 -37.51 6.80 -19.72
C GLY A 246 -37.15 7.97 -20.65
N GLY A 247 -36.40 7.68 -21.70
CA GLY A 247 -36.05 8.72 -22.67
C GLY A 247 -34.84 8.39 -23.53
N LEU A 248 -34.41 9.39 -24.29
CA LEU A 248 -33.20 9.34 -25.10
C LEU A 248 -32.01 9.79 -24.27
N VAL A 249 -30.92 9.03 -24.36
CA VAL A 249 -29.65 9.32 -23.71
C VAL A 249 -28.59 9.56 -24.78
N THR A 250 -27.85 10.67 -24.66
CA THR A 250 -26.67 10.94 -25.46
C THR A 250 -25.49 11.18 -24.53
N LEU A 251 -24.41 10.45 -24.75
CA LEU A 251 -23.19 10.55 -23.96
C LEU A 251 -22.02 10.80 -24.90
N VAL A 252 -21.38 11.96 -24.75
CA VAL A 252 -20.22 12.36 -25.54
C VAL A 252 -19.07 12.76 -24.64
N VAL A 253 -17.86 12.66 -25.17
CA VAL A 253 -16.66 13.25 -24.58
C VAL A 253 -16.33 14.51 -25.35
N VAL A 254 -16.11 15.59 -24.61
CA VAL A 254 -15.66 16.87 -25.17
C VAL A 254 -14.28 17.24 -24.66
N ASP A 255 -13.51 17.96 -25.48
CA ASP A 255 -12.28 18.62 -25.04
C ASP A 255 -12.54 19.97 -24.36
N ARG A 256 -11.47 20.67 -23.96
CA ARG A 256 -11.56 21.98 -23.30
C ARG A 256 -12.15 23.08 -24.20
N GLU A 257 -12.08 22.93 -25.52
CA GLU A 257 -12.69 23.83 -26.50
C GLU A 257 -14.18 23.51 -26.73
N GLY A 258 -14.71 22.46 -26.09
CA GLY A 258 -16.09 22.01 -26.24
C GLY A 258 -16.35 21.21 -27.51
N ARG A 259 -15.29 20.77 -28.22
CA ARG A 259 -15.43 19.92 -29.41
C ARG A 259 -15.66 18.49 -28.97
N ILE A 260 -16.59 17.81 -29.63
CA ILE A 260 -16.83 16.38 -29.41
C ILE A 260 -15.63 15.61 -29.96
N VAL A 261 -14.89 14.95 -29.06
CA VAL A 261 -13.76 14.08 -29.42
C VAL A 261 -14.18 12.61 -29.53
N ARG A 262 -15.27 12.22 -28.84
CA ARG A 262 -15.82 10.87 -28.93
C ARG A 262 -17.32 10.85 -28.61
N THR A 263 -18.09 10.03 -29.33
CA THR A 263 -19.49 9.74 -29.00
C THR A 263 -19.56 8.32 -28.45
N LEU A 264 -20.11 8.15 -27.25
CA LEU A 264 -20.25 6.86 -26.58
C LEU A 264 -21.67 6.29 -26.74
N LEU A 265 -22.68 7.15 -26.63
CA LEU A 265 -24.08 6.81 -26.85
C LEU A 265 -24.72 7.92 -27.70
N ALA A 266 -25.43 7.54 -28.76
CA ALA A 266 -26.03 8.48 -29.71
C ALA A 266 -27.55 8.32 -29.73
N ARG A 267 -28.26 9.07 -28.87
CA ARG A 267 -29.73 9.03 -28.76
C ARG A 267 -30.29 7.62 -28.50
N GLU A 268 -29.64 6.90 -27.60
CA GLU A 268 -30.07 5.56 -27.20
C GLU A 268 -31.33 5.64 -26.35
N VAL A 269 -32.28 4.71 -26.54
CA VAL A 269 -33.54 4.67 -25.78
C VAL A 269 -33.34 3.88 -24.49
N PHE A 270 -33.65 4.50 -23.36
CA PHE A 270 -33.66 3.88 -22.05
C PHE A 270 -35.09 3.82 -21.49
N ALA A 271 -35.43 2.70 -20.85
CA ALA A 271 -36.72 2.52 -20.18
C ALA A 271 -36.84 3.41 -18.93
N PRO A 272 -38.04 3.58 -18.35
CA PRO A 272 -38.17 4.25 -17.05
C PRO A 272 -37.37 3.57 -15.93
N GLY A 273 -36.78 4.37 -15.04
CA GLY A 273 -36.09 3.92 -13.82
C GLY A 273 -34.62 4.34 -13.71
N ASP A 274 -33.94 3.78 -12.71
CA ASP A 274 -32.52 4.00 -12.44
C ASP A 274 -31.64 3.15 -13.36
N HIS A 275 -30.71 3.81 -14.05
CA HIS A 275 -29.75 3.15 -14.94
C HIS A 275 -28.31 3.39 -14.51
N ARG A 276 -27.51 2.34 -14.63
CA ARG A 276 -26.05 2.40 -14.53
C ARG A 276 -25.46 2.27 -15.92
N ILE A 277 -24.73 3.29 -16.35
CA ILE A 277 -24.02 3.33 -17.62
C ILE A 277 -22.51 3.22 -17.30
N PRO A 278 -21.90 2.02 -17.44
CA PRO A 278 -20.47 1.89 -17.29
C PRO A 278 -19.76 2.58 -18.46
N VAL A 279 -18.79 3.42 -18.15
CA VAL A 279 -17.96 4.13 -19.11
C VAL A 279 -16.54 3.63 -18.98
N GLU A 280 -15.99 3.14 -20.09
CA GLU A 280 -14.57 2.86 -20.26
C GLU A 280 -14.10 3.55 -21.54
N LEU A 281 -13.17 4.48 -21.38
CA LEU A 281 -12.58 5.26 -22.46
C LEU A 281 -11.14 4.86 -22.63
N ASP A 282 -10.78 4.32 -23.80
CA ASP A 282 -9.39 4.25 -24.24
C ASP A 282 -8.91 5.67 -24.59
N VAL A 283 -7.87 6.11 -23.88
CA VAL A 283 -7.27 7.45 -23.95
C VAL A 283 -5.75 7.40 -24.18
N LEU A 284 -5.20 6.23 -24.52
CA LEU A 284 -3.74 6.02 -24.59
C LEU A 284 -3.01 7.03 -25.49
N ASP A 285 -3.63 7.36 -26.63
CA ASP A 285 -3.08 8.26 -27.65
C ASP A 285 -3.70 9.67 -27.61
N TRP A 286 -4.44 10.00 -26.54
CA TRP A 286 -5.07 11.31 -26.43
C TRP A 286 -4.04 12.36 -25.96
N PRO A 287 -4.07 13.59 -26.50
CA PRO A 287 -3.23 14.66 -26.00
C PRO A 287 -3.50 14.94 -24.50
N PRO A 288 -2.46 15.26 -23.70
CA PRO A 288 -2.65 15.76 -22.34
C PRO A 288 -3.58 16.96 -22.34
N GLY A 289 -4.47 17.05 -21.36
CA GLY A 289 -5.49 18.08 -21.35
C GLY A 289 -6.69 17.82 -20.47
N ARG A 290 -7.66 18.72 -20.57
CA ARG A 290 -8.92 18.64 -19.84
C ARG A 290 -10.02 18.20 -20.77
N TYR A 291 -10.78 17.22 -20.31
CA TYR A 291 -11.90 16.64 -21.02
C TYR A 291 -13.11 16.58 -20.10
N ALA A 292 -14.29 16.37 -20.67
CA ALA A 292 -15.50 16.10 -19.89
C ALA A 292 -16.42 15.11 -20.58
N LEU A 293 -17.03 14.23 -19.80
CA LEU A 293 -18.21 13.49 -20.20
C LEU A 293 -19.42 14.43 -20.11
N HIS A 294 -20.14 14.57 -21.21
CA HIS A 294 -21.40 15.30 -21.31
C HIS A 294 -22.53 14.30 -21.50
N LEU A 295 -23.37 14.16 -20.47
CA LEU A 295 -24.58 13.36 -20.51
C LEU A 295 -25.79 14.26 -20.74
N HIS A 296 -26.52 13.98 -21.81
CA HIS A 296 -27.77 14.63 -22.18
C HIS A 296 -28.90 13.61 -22.10
N THR A 297 -30.02 13.99 -21.49
CA THR A 297 -31.24 13.16 -21.44
C THR A 297 -32.42 13.93 -22.03
N SER A 298 -33.43 13.22 -22.54
CA SER A 298 -34.69 13.86 -22.93
C SER A 298 -35.66 14.06 -21.77
N ALA A 299 -35.43 13.40 -20.63
CA ALA A 299 -36.28 13.48 -19.45
C ALA A 299 -36.05 14.76 -18.64
N GLU A 300 -34.80 15.22 -18.56
CA GLU A 300 -34.42 16.45 -17.87
C GLU A 300 -33.60 17.36 -18.80
N PRO A 301 -34.11 18.55 -19.15
CA PRO A 301 -33.36 19.51 -19.96
C PRO A 301 -32.10 19.97 -19.23
N GLY A 302 -30.92 19.57 -19.71
CA GLY A 302 -29.64 19.93 -19.10
C GLY A 302 -28.46 19.13 -19.66
N VAL A 303 -27.26 19.46 -19.18
CA VAL A 303 -26.04 18.68 -19.47
C VAL A 303 -25.38 18.37 -18.15
N HIS A 304 -25.30 17.10 -17.78
CA HIS A 304 -24.45 16.69 -16.67
C HIS A 304 -23.02 16.64 -17.19
N ARG A 305 -22.15 17.49 -16.62
CA ARG A 305 -20.76 17.65 -17.02
C ARG A 305 -19.86 17.01 -15.97
N MET A 306 -18.99 16.11 -16.41
CA MET A 306 -18.13 15.33 -15.53
C MET A 306 -16.70 15.44 -16.02
N PRO A 307 -15.89 16.36 -15.44
CA PRO A 307 -14.55 16.63 -15.91
C PRO A 307 -13.57 15.51 -15.54
N PHE A 308 -12.57 15.32 -16.39
CA PHE A 308 -11.37 14.53 -16.12
C PHE A 308 -10.13 15.16 -16.79
N ALA A 309 -8.96 14.77 -16.31
CA ALA A 309 -7.67 15.25 -16.84
C ALA A 309 -6.81 14.06 -17.31
N LEU A 310 -6.01 14.33 -18.34
CA LEU A 310 -4.94 13.48 -18.86
C LEU A 310 -3.61 14.24 -18.80
#